data_AF-A0A519KVN4-F1
#
_entry.id   AF-A0A519KVN4-F1
#
_cell.length_a   1.000
_cell.length_b   1.000
_cell.length_c   1.000
_cell.angle_alpha   90.00
_cell.angle_beta   90.00
_cell.angle_gamma   90.00
#
_symmetry.space_group_name_H-M   'P 1'
#
loop_
_entity.id
_entity.type
_entity.pdbx_description
1 polymer ?
#
loop_
_entity_poly.entity_id
_entity_poly.type
_entity_poly.pdbx_seq_one_letter_code
_entity_poly.pdbx_strand_id
1 'polypeptide(L)'
;MSVHDPHAWDRPAQRPVRAVYGLRRLLPSWRWIGEAMWWVEHAFGRARADARPEEDTRVRIFVILSAFSAVFCLLAMGAVHAALLTPKGVVGPGANPNAVSRGDVVDRNGALLATNITHYNLFIDPKEVWDRELAEVQIRRALPRVPLSRLRDVLKGTSRSLVLRQLKPEEKAAVHALALGGVTFEPENVRAYPLGSSARHVLGVSDTGAKGISGAELAFNDEIRAAGADGGSFPLSIDLRVQGVLENELSAAASAVQAKGAVGIVADATTGEVLGMASWPTTDTLNRVTSGHYEMGSVFKTFTIAASLDTGLADMNTMFDASQ
;
A
#
# COMPACT_ATOMS: atom_id res chain seq x y z
N MET A 1 -100.40 27.73 -10.62
CA MET A 1 -101.01 26.40 -10.40
C MET A 1 -99.98 25.59 -9.63
N SER A 2 -100.18 25.04 -8.44
CA SER A 2 -101.25 24.95 -7.44
C SER A 2 -100.59 24.14 -6.29
N VAL A 3 -100.49 24.67 -5.07
CA VAL A 3 -101.34 24.31 -3.90
C VAL A 3 -100.68 23.26 -2.97
N HIS A 4 -100.30 23.75 -1.77
CA HIS A 4 -100.46 23.25 -0.38
C HIS A 4 -99.95 21.83 0.03
N ASP A 5 -98.97 21.71 0.95
CA ASP A 5 -99.02 21.79 2.46
C ASP A 5 -99.49 20.46 3.12
N PRO A 6 -99.40 20.21 4.45
CA PRO A 6 -98.44 20.62 5.51
C PRO A 6 -98.18 19.50 6.59
N HIS A 7 -97.45 19.84 7.68
CA HIS A 7 -97.47 19.33 9.08
C HIS A 7 -97.34 17.80 9.38
N ALA A 8 -96.29 17.32 10.08
CA ALA A 8 -96.00 17.34 11.54
C ALA A 8 -96.35 16.02 12.26
N TRP A 9 -95.42 15.58 13.14
CA TRP A 9 -95.47 14.54 14.21
C TRP A 9 -94.39 13.46 14.04
N ASP A 10 -93.76 12.83 15.03
CA ASP A 10 -93.50 13.04 16.47
C ASP A 10 -92.62 11.84 16.93
N ARG A 11 -91.76 12.00 17.95
CA ARG A 11 -91.09 10.95 18.81
C ARG A 11 -89.85 10.15 18.29
N PRO A 12 -89.13 9.38 19.15
CA PRO A 12 -88.53 9.67 20.47
C PRO A 12 -87.04 9.20 20.59
N ALA A 13 -86.43 9.38 21.77
CA ALA A 13 -85.03 9.02 22.10
C ALA A 13 -84.73 7.50 22.22
N GLN A 14 -83.50 7.08 21.87
CA GLN A 14 -82.91 5.78 22.24
C GLN A 14 -81.46 5.91 22.77
N ARG A 15 -81.16 5.08 23.77
CA ARG A 15 -79.90 4.94 24.54
C ARG A 15 -78.78 4.24 23.74
N PRO A 16 -77.51 4.28 24.21
CA PRO A 16 -76.33 4.13 23.34
C PRO A 16 -75.88 2.68 23.18
N VAL A 17 -75.26 2.38 22.03
CA VAL A 17 -74.56 1.12 21.75
C VAL A 17 -73.06 1.36 21.74
N ARG A 18 -72.33 0.61 22.58
CA ARG A 18 -70.87 0.51 22.61
C ARG A 18 -70.36 -0.09 21.30
N ALA A 19 -69.49 0.62 20.59
CA ALA A 19 -68.67 0.06 19.52
C ALA A 19 -67.33 -0.42 20.10
N VAL A 20 -67.12 -1.74 20.05
CA VAL A 20 -65.84 -2.39 20.28
C VAL A 20 -65.07 -2.34 18.97
N TYR A 21 -63.93 -1.64 18.94
CA TYR A 21 -62.89 -1.89 17.95
C TYR A 21 -61.61 -2.28 18.68
N GLY A 22 -61.32 -3.58 18.62
CA GLY A 22 -60.02 -4.11 18.92
C GLY A 22 -59.08 -3.80 17.76
N LEU A 23 -58.05 -2.99 18.03
CA LEU A 23 -56.74 -3.17 17.42
C LEU A 23 -55.70 -2.96 18.52
N ARG A 24 -55.27 -4.07 19.12
CA ARG A 24 -54.22 -4.07 20.13
C ARG A 24 -53.00 -4.78 19.53
N ARG A 25 -51.86 -4.09 19.64
CA ARG A 25 -50.47 -4.58 19.81
C ARG A 25 -49.50 -4.13 18.71
N LEU A 26 -49.04 -2.88 18.83
CA LEU A 26 -47.66 -2.53 18.53
C LEU A 26 -46.84 -2.59 19.84
N LEU A 27 -45.56 -2.97 19.74
CA LEU A 27 -44.63 -3.10 20.86
C LEU A 27 -44.44 -1.75 21.60
N PRO A 28 -44.20 -1.74 22.93
CA PRO A 28 -44.17 -0.51 23.74
C PRO A 28 -43.18 0.56 23.25
N SER A 29 -42.07 0.14 22.63
CA SER A 29 -40.99 1.02 22.15
C SER A 29 -41.29 1.74 20.83
N TRP A 30 -42.43 1.45 20.17
CA TRP A 30 -42.82 2.08 18.89
C TRP A 30 -43.99 3.06 19.03
N ARG A 31 -44.52 3.23 20.26
CA ARG A 31 -45.59 4.19 20.55
C ARG A 31 -45.17 5.63 20.27
N TRP A 32 -43.91 5.97 20.52
CA TRP A 32 -43.40 7.31 20.25
C TRP A 32 -43.32 7.62 18.75
N ILE A 33 -43.11 6.62 17.88
CA ILE A 33 -43.13 6.81 16.42
C ILE A 33 -44.57 7.03 15.94
N GLY A 34 -45.53 6.27 16.49
CA GLY A 34 -46.95 6.48 16.22
C GLY A 34 -47.45 7.84 16.72
N GLU A 35 -47.01 8.30 17.90
CA GLU A 35 -47.31 9.63 18.44
C GLU A 35 -46.60 10.75 17.67
N ALA A 36 -45.35 10.54 17.24
CA ALA A 36 -44.63 11.48 16.38
C ALA A 36 -45.30 11.59 15.01
N MET A 37 -45.76 10.48 14.44
CA MET A 37 -46.48 10.47 13.15
C MET A 37 -47.87 11.09 13.29
N TRP A 38 -48.59 10.81 14.39
CA TRP A 38 -49.86 11.47 14.72
C TRP A 38 -49.69 12.98 14.95
N TRP A 39 -48.60 13.41 15.60
CA TRP A 39 -48.24 14.81 15.79
C TRP A 39 -47.87 15.50 14.48
N VAL A 40 -47.14 14.81 13.59
CA VAL A 40 -46.82 15.30 12.23
C VAL A 40 -48.10 15.44 11.40
N GLU A 41 -48.98 14.43 11.36
CA GLU A 41 -50.27 14.53 10.65
C GLU A 41 -51.19 15.64 11.20
N HIS A 42 -51.26 15.80 12.53
CA HIS A 42 -52.09 16.85 13.16
C HIS A 42 -51.45 18.25 13.09
N ALA A 43 -50.14 18.36 12.90
CA ALA A 43 -49.48 19.63 12.58
C ALA A 43 -49.89 20.14 11.19
N PHE A 44 -50.19 19.24 10.25
CA PHE A 44 -50.69 19.61 8.91
C PHE A 44 -52.22 19.81 8.85
N GLY A 45 -52.98 19.32 9.83
CA GLY A 45 -54.45 19.45 9.88
C GLY A 45 -55.00 20.85 10.15
N ARG A 46 -54.16 21.81 10.59
CA ARG A 46 -54.56 23.22 10.78
C ARG A 46 -53.99 24.21 9.76
N ALA A 47 -53.24 23.73 8.77
CA ALA A 47 -52.53 24.57 7.81
C ALA A 47 -53.31 24.87 6.51
N ARG A 48 -54.65 24.71 6.49
CA ARG A 48 -55.45 24.97 5.26
C ARG A 48 -56.63 25.92 5.44
N ALA A 49 -56.74 26.63 6.56
CA ALA A 49 -57.90 27.50 6.81
C ALA A 49 -57.60 29.00 6.86
N ASP A 50 -56.38 29.47 7.16
CA ASP A 50 -56.13 30.93 7.23
C ASP A 50 -54.72 31.28 6.72
N ALA A 51 -54.65 31.99 5.59
CA ALA A 51 -53.41 32.47 5.00
C ALA A 51 -52.78 33.59 5.86
N ARG A 52 -51.96 33.23 6.86
CA ARG A 52 -51.10 34.19 7.59
C ARG A 52 -49.61 33.97 7.26
N PRO A 53 -48.84 35.04 6.99
CA PRO A 53 -47.44 34.95 6.55
C PRO A 53 -46.46 34.39 7.61
N GLU A 54 -46.89 34.20 8.86
CA GLU A 54 -46.06 33.63 9.93
C GLU A 54 -45.88 32.10 9.82
N GLU A 55 -46.73 31.40 9.07
CA GLU A 55 -46.65 29.95 8.91
C GLU A 55 -45.59 29.52 7.87
N ASP A 56 -45.34 30.38 6.87
CA ASP A 56 -44.36 30.13 5.81
C ASP A 56 -42.91 30.13 6.34
N THR A 57 -42.60 30.96 7.35
CA THR A 57 -41.27 30.98 7.97
C THR A 57 -40.98 29.71 8.78
N ARG A 58 -41.97 29.18 9.52
CA ARG A 58 -41.82 27.94 10.30
C ARG A 58 -41.63 26.72 9.41
N VAL A 59 -42.36 26.65 8.29
CA VAL A 59 -42.21 25.57 7.30
C VAL A 59 -40.84 25.63 6.63
N ARG A 60 -40.35 26.82 6.25
CA ARG A 60 -39.00 26.99 5.68
C ARG A 60 -37.90 26.58 6.66
N ILE A 61 -37.99 27.00 7.92
CA ILE A 61 -37.04 26.61 8.97
C ILE A 61 -37.03 25.08 9.14
N PHE A 62 -38.19 24.44 9.15
CA PHE A 62 -38.30 22.99 9.29
C PHE A 62 -37.70 22.23 8.09
N VAL A 63 -37.93 22.70 6.87
CA VAL A 63 -37.34 22.11 5.65
C VAL A 63 -35.81 22.24 5.66
N ILE A 64 -35.28 23.40 6.04
CA ILE A 64 -33.83 23.62 6.15
C ILE A 64 -33.22 22.73 7.24
N LEU A 65 -33.86 22.64 8.41
CA LEU A 65 -33.38 21.79 9.52
C LEU A 65 -33.38 20.31 9.15
N SER A 66 -34.39 19.86 8.41
CA SER A 66 -34.50 18.48 7.92
C SER A 66 -33.41 18.18 6.88
N ALA A 67 -33.15 19.11 5.97
CA ALA A 67 -32.07 18.99 4.99
C ALA A 67 -30.69 18.92 5.67
N PHE A 68 -30.44 19.79 6.65
CA PHE A 68 -29.20 19.77 7.42
C PHE A 68 -29.04 18.49 8.24
N SER A 69 -30.11 18.00 8.89
CA SER A 69 -30.08 16.72 9.62
C SER A 69 -29.76 15.55 8.70
N ALA A 70 -30.34 15.52 7.49
CA ALA A 70 -30.05 14.48 6.51
C ALA A 70 -28.57 14.49 6.08
N VAL A 71 -27.99 15.68 5.84
CA VAL A 71 -26.56 15.83 5.53
C VAL A 71 -25.68 15.35 6.68
N PHE A 72 -25.99 15.74 7.92
CA PHE A 72 -25.23 15.28 9.09
C PHE A 72 -25.34 13.78 9.31
N CYS A 73 -26.52 13.18 9.09
CA CYS A 73 -26.69 11.73 9.15
C CYS A 73 -25.86 11.01 8.08
N LEU A 74 -25.81 11.53 6.85
CA LEU A 74 -24.97 10.97 5.78
C LEU A 74 -23.48 11.07 6.11
N LEU A 75 -23.02 12.20 6.63
CA LEU A 75 -21.64 12.38 7.06
C LEU A 75 -21.28 11.45 8.22
N ALA A 76 -22.17 11.31 9.21
CA ALA A 76 -21.96 10.40 10.34
C ALA A 76 -21.91 8.94 9.88
N MET A 77 -22.80 8.54 8.98
CA MET A 77 -22.80 7.20 8.40
C MET A 77 -21.53 6.92 7.59
N GLY A 78 -21.08 7.90 6.79
CA GLY A 78 -19.81 7.82 6.06
C GLY A 78 -18.61 7.69 7.00
N ALA A 79 -18.59 8.44 8.10
CA ALA A 79 -17.54 8.36 9.11
C ALA A 79 -17.53 7.01 9.84
N VAL A 80 -18.70 6.48 10.20
CA VAL A 80 -18.83 5.14 10.82
C VAL A 80 -18.37 4.05 9.87
N HIS A 81 -18.75 4.13 8.59
CA HIS A 81 -18.30 3.20 7.56
C HIS A 81 -16.78 3.24 7.41
N ALA A 82 -16.19 4.44 7.29
CA ALA A 82 -14.74 4.61 7.21
C ALA A 82 -14.01 4.10 8.45
N ALA A 83 -14.59 4.28 9.65
CA ALA A 83 -13.96 3.87 10.90
C ALA A 83 -14.01 2.36 11.15
N LEU A 84 -15.09 1.68 10.73
CA LEU A 84 -15.33 0.26 11.05
C LEU A 84 -14.96 -0.69 9.91
N LEU A 85 -15.09 -0.27 8.65
CA LEU A 85 -15.00 -1.15 7.48
C LEU A 85 -13.74 -0.93 6.65
N THR A 86 -13.01 0.18 6.86
CA THR A 86 -11.69 0.34 6.24
C THR A 86 -10.69 -0.49 7.05
N PRO A 87 -10.09 -1.56 6.48
CA PRO A 87 -9.06 -2.32 7.18
C PRO A 87 -7.93 -1.36 7.54
N LYS A 88 -7.59 -1.31 8.84
CA LYS A 88 -6.43 -0.55 9.31
C LYS A 88 -5.17 -1.21 8.75
N GLY A 89 -4.67 -0.71 7.63
CA GLY A 89 -3.25 -0.87 7.31
C GLY A 89 -2.43 -0.37 8.50
N VAL A 90 -1.34 -1.05 8.82
CA VAL A 90 -0.46 -0.73 9.95
C VAL A 90 0.20 0.64 9.72
N VAL A 91 -0.53 1.70 10.01
CA VAL A 91 -0.12 3.09 9.88
C VAL A 91 -0.07 3.62 11.31
N GLY A 92 1.05 3.36 11.98
CA GLY A 92 1.33 3.95 13.29
C GLY A 92 1.45 5.47 13.19
N PRO A 93 1.28 6.22 14.30
CA PRO A 93 1.50 7.66 14.32
C PRO A 93 2.97 7.94 13.95
N GLY A 94 3.20 8.49 12.76
CA GLY A 94 4.53 8.68 12.17
C GLY A 94 4.73 7.98 10.81
N ALA A 95 3.76 7.21 10.34
CA ALA A 95 3.75 6.74 8.96
C ALA A 95 3.55 7.93 8.03
N ASN A 96 4.58 8.24 7.24
CA ASN A 96 4.48 9.21 6.17
C ASN A 96 3.43 8.66 5.17
N PRO A 97 2.32 9.37 4.89
CA PRO A 97 1.33 8.94 3.91
C PRO A 97 1.93 8.81 2.48
N ASN A 98 3.13 9.37 2.26
CA ASN A 98 3.91 9.22 1.03
C ASN A 98 5.03 8.16 1.13
N ALA A 99 5.21 7.48 2.27
CA ALA A 99 6.13 6.36 2.36
C ALA A 99 5.52 5.19 1.59
N VAL A 100 5.85 5.11 0.31
CA VAL A 100 5.54 3.98 -0.55
C VAL A 100 6.00 2.71 0.15
N SER A 101 5.03 1.90 0.57
CA SER A 101 5.29 0.56 1.08
C SER A 101 5.60 -0.33 -0.12
N ARG A 102 6.88 -0.57 -0.37
CA ARG A 102 7.33 -1.55 -1.36
C ARG A 102 7.37 -2.93 -0.68
N GLY A 103 6.74 -3.92 -1.29
CA GLY A 103 6.58 -5.25 -0.71
C GLY A 103 7.90 -6.00 -0.59
N ASP A 104 7.92 -7.00 0.30
CA ASP A 104 9.03 -7.93 0.38
C ASP A 104 9.11 -8.75 -0.91
N VAL A 105 10.32 -8.96 -1.43
CA VAL A 105 10.53 -9.84 -2.58
C VAL A 105 10.99 -11.18 -2.05
N VAL A 106 10.36 -12.25 -2.51
CA VAL A 106 10.62 -13.62 -2.06
C VAL A 106 10.90 -14.54 -3.25
N ASP A 107 11.60 -15.64 -2.99
CA ASP A 107 11.75 -16.80 -3.88
C ASP A 107 10.39 -17.52 -4.03
N ARG A 108 10.25 -18.37 -5.06
CA ARG A 108 9.11 -19.27 -5.28
C ARG A 108 8.67 -20.09 -4.05
N ASN A 109 9.57 -20.35 -3.10
CA ASN A 109 9.36 -21.09 -1.85
C ASN A 109 9.11 -20.16 -0.64
N GLY A 110 9.01 -18.84 -0.85
CA GLY A 110 8.75 -17.85 0.21
C GLY A 110 9.98 -17.37 0.98
N ALA A 111 11.19 -17.76 0.56
CA ALA A 111 12.42 -17.29 1.20
C ALA A 111 12.72 -15.83 0.82
N LEU A 112 13.15 -15.03 1.80
CA LEU A 112 13.29 -13.58 1.64
C LEU A 112 14.52 -13.20 0.79
N LEU A 113 14.28 -12.42 -0.26
CA LEU A 113 15.32 -11.89 -1.17
C LEU A 113 15.60 -10.41 -0.90
N ALA A 114 14.55 -9.60 -0.74
CA ALA A 114 14.67 -8.19 -0.38
C ALA A 114 13.52 -7.76 0.53
N THR A 115 13.82 -6.85 1.47
CA THR A 115 12.83 -6.30 2.41
C THR A 115 13.04 -4.81 2.62
N ASN A 116 12.00 -4.13 3.07
CA ASN A 116 12.07 -2.73 3.45
C ASN A 116 12.29 -2.56 4.95
N ILE A 117 13.40 -1.93 5.31
CA ILE A 117 13.70 -1.59 6.70
C ILE A 117 13.52 -0.08 6.89
N THR A 118 12.63 0.31 7.79
CA THR A 118 12.48 1.71 8.18
C THR A 118 13.68 2.15 9.02
N HIS A 119 14.47 3.04 8.47
CA HIS A 119 15.52 3.76 9.18
C HIS A 119 15.04 5.16 9.56
N TYR A 120 15.75 5.82 10.46
CA TYR A 120 15.47 7.22 10.81
C TYR A 120 16.62 8.11 10.38
N ASN A 121 16.30 9.28 9.84
CA ASN A 121 17.23 10.33 9.52
C ASN A 121 17.16 11.43 10.59
N LEU A 122 18.32 11.90 11.03
CA LEU A 122 18.43 12.95 12.02
C LEU A 122 18.50 14.32 11.33
N PHE A 123 17.48 15.13 11.61
CA PHE A 123 17.43 16.53 11.23
C PHE A 123 17.54 17.40 12.47
N ILE A 124 18.24 18.53 12.32
CA ILE A 124 18.31 19.55 13.37
C ILE A 124 17.88 20.88 12.77
N ASP A 125 16.95 21.56 13.43
CA ASP A 125 16.65 22.97 13.22
C ASP A 125 17.39 23.82 14.27
N PRO A 126 18.43 24.57 13.86
CA PRO A 126 19.23 25.38 14.79
C PRO A 126 18.49 26.54 15.43
N LYS A 127 17.31 26.93 14.92
CA LYS A 127 16.50 28.00 15.49
C LYS A 127 15.74 27.57 16.74
N GLU A 128 15.45 26.28 16.85
CA GLU A 128 14.74 25.68 17.98
C GLU A 128 15.69 25.09 19.03
N VAL A 129 16.98 25.00 18.71
CA VAL A 129 18.03 24.60 19.66
C VAL A 129 18.36 25.79 20.56
N TRP A 130 18.07 25.68 21.86
CA TRP A 130 18.31 26.74 22.83
C TRP A 130 19.81 27.01 23.06
N ASP A 131 20.57 25.99 23.46
CA ASP A 131 22.02 26.08 23.70
C ASP A 131 22.75 25.18 22.68
N ARG A 132 23.41 25.82 21.71
CA ARG A 132 24.01 25.15 20.55
C ARG A 132 25.30 24.45 20.93
N GLU A 133 26.11 25.08 21.78
CA GLU A 133 27.36 24.55 22.29
C GLU A 133 27.12 23.31 23.16
N LEU A 134 26.13 23.36 24.05
CA LEU A 134 25.76 22.21 24.89
C LEU A 134 25.16 21.08 24.03
N ALA A 135 24.27 21.41 23.10
CA ALA A 135 23.68 20.43 22.19
C ALA A 135 24.76 19.72 21.35
N GLU A 136 25.79 20.45 20.87
CA GLU A 136 26.92 19.85 20.16
C GLU A 136 27.59 18.77 21.00
N VAL A 137 27.93 19.08 22.26
CA VAL A 137 28.62 18.14 23.16
C VAL A 137 27.75 16.94 23.51
N GLN A 138 26.47 17.15 23.78
CA GLN A 138 25.53 16.08 24.13
C GLN A 138 25.27 15.15 22.94
N ILE A 139 25.01 15.71 21.75
CA ILE A 139 24.81 14.93 20.53
C ILE A 139 26.11 14.20 20.16
N ARG A 140 27.28 14.83 20.31
CA ARG A 140 28.57 14.19 20.08
C ARG A 140 28.77 12.95 20.94
N ARG A 141 28.36 13.03 22.22
CA ARG A 141 28.47 11.92 23.17
C ARG A 141 27.50 10.79 22.83
N ALA A 142 26.28 11.11 22.40
CA ALA A 142 25.27 10.13 22.00
C ALA A 142 25.54 9.51 20.62
N LEU A 143 26.17 10.27 19.71
CA LEU A 143 26.45 9.89 18.32
C LEU A 143 27.94 10.13 17.97
N PRO A 144 28.86 9.26 18.39
CA PRO A 144 30.28 9.40 18.09
C PRO A 144 30.60 9.34 16.58
N ARG A 145 29.75 8.66 15.79
CA ARG A 145 29.93 8.46 14.35
C ARG A 145 29.72 9.74 13.51
N VAL A 146 28.96 10.71 14.02
CA VAL A 146 28.70 11.97 13.29
C VAL A 146 30.01 12.76 13.21
N PRO A 147 30.42 13.33 12.07
CA PRO A 147 31.62 14.19 12.01
C PRO A 147 31.45 15.50 12.80
N LEU A 148 32.50 16.01 13.45
CA LEU A 148 32.44 17.24 14.28
C LEU A 148 32.21 18.48 13.45
N SER A 149 32.87 18.57 12.31
CA SER A 149 32.65 19.61 11.30
C SER A 149 31.18 19.68 10.90
N ARG A 150 30.61 18.57 10.43
CA ARG A 150 29.22 18.53 9.96
C ARG A 150 28.21 18.93 11.03
N LEU A 151 28.39 18.49 12.28
CA LEU A 151 27.48 18.86 13.37
C LEU A 151 27.56 20.36 13.67
N ARG A 152 28.77 20.93 13.72
CA ARG A 152 28.98 22.37 13.88
C ARG A 152 28.38 23.18 12.75
N ASP A 153 28.58 22.73 11.51
CA ASP A 153 28.06 23.41 10.33
C ASP A 153 26.53 23.45 10.36
N VAL A 154 25.89 22.34 10.74
CA VAL A 154 24.44 22.28 10.91
C VAL A 154 23.99 23.20 12.04
N LEU A 155 24.59 23.14 13.23
CA LEU A 155 24.19 23.96 14.39
C LEU A 155 24.44 25.47 14.21
N LYS A 156 25.40 25.85 13.36
CA LYS A 156 25.63 27.27 12.98
C LYS A 156 24.69 27.74 11.87
N GLY A 157 24.05 26.82 11.16
CA GLY A 157 23.12 27.11 10.08
C GLY A 157 21.88 27.88 10.54
N THR A 158 21.08 28.29 9.56
CA THR A 158 19.83 29.05 9.77
C THR A 158 18.57 28.26 9.39
N SER A 159 18.74 27.02 8.94
CA SER A 159 17.66 26.18 8.45
C SER A 159 17.85 24.72 8.86
N ARG A 160 16.72 24.02 8.94
CA ARG A 160 16.65 22.60 9.20
C ARG A 160 17.51 21.81 8.20
N SER A 161 18.46 21.05 8.72
CA SER A 161 19.45 20.34 7.89
C SER A 161 19.65 18.89 8.33
N LEU A 162 19.98 18.03 7.36
CA LEU A 162 20.27 16.62 7.58
C LEU A 162 21.67 16.42 8.18
N VAL A 163 21.70 15.91 9.41
CA VAL A 163 22.95 15.61 10.12
C VAL A 163 23.47 14.24 9.73
N LEU A 164 22.62 13.21 9.86
CA LEU A 164 23.00 11.82 9.67
C LEU A 164 21.83 11.02 9.12
N ARG A 165 22.13 10.11 8.18
CA ARG A 165 21.17 9.13 7.65
C ARG A 165 21.33 7.79 8.34
N GLN A 166 20.27 6.98 8.29
CA GLN A 166 20.31 5.58 8.74
C GLN A 166 20.74 5.41 10.20
N LEU A 167 20.09 6.15 11.10
CA LEU A 167 20.31 5.98 12.53
C LEU A 167 19.88 4.59 12.97
N LYS A 168 20.71 3.96 13.79
CA LYS A 168 20.32 2.75 14.50
C LYS A 168 19.22 3.08 15.52
N PRO A 169 18.34 2.11 15.87
CA PRO A 169 17.33 2.31 16.90
C PRO A 169 17.92 2.81 18.24
N GLU A 170 19.06 2.26 18.64
CA GLU A 170 19.79 2.66 19.86
C GLU A 170 20.30 4.11 19.80
N GLU A 171 20.85 4.50 18.65
CA GLU A 171 21.35 5.86 18.41
C GLU A 171 20.22 6.88 18.44
N LYS A 172 19.09 6.57 17.80
CA LYS A 172 17.87 7.39 17.85
C LYS A 172 17.40 7.55 19.29
N ALA A 173 17.31 6.46 20.05
CA ALA A 173 16.87 6.49 21.44
C ALA A 173 17.80 7.34 22.31
N ALA A 174 19.11 7.22 22.12
CA ALA A 174 20.11 8.01 22.84
C ALA A 174 19.96 9.51 22.59
N VAL A 175 19.76 9.93 21.32
CA VAL A 175 19.57 11.35 20.99
C VAL A 175 18.19 11.85 21.44
N HIS A 176 17.15 11.05 21.29
CA HIS A 176 15.80 11.40 21.73
C HIS A 176 15.74 11.60 23.25
N ALA A 177 16.50 10.80 24.02
CA ALA A 177 16.60 10.93 25.47
C ALA A 177 17.25 12.24 25.94
N LEU A 178 18.00 12.94 25.07
CA LEU A 178 18.56 14.26 25.39
C LEU A 178 17.49 15.36 25.47
N ALA A 179 16.29 15.11 24.94
CA ALA A 179 15.16 16.05 24.93
C ALA A 179 15.52 17.44 24.37
N LEU A 180 16.39 17.47 23.35
CA LEU A 180 16.83 18.70 22.70
C LEU A 180 15.74 19.26 21.79
N GLY A 181 15.47 20.57 21.91
CA GLY A 181 14.64 21.31 20.96
C GLY A 181 15.25 21.33 19.56
N GLY A 182 14.42 21.34 18.52
CA GLY A 182 14.86 21.36 17.12
C GLY A 182 15.38 20.04 16.57
N VAL A 183 15.46 18.97 17.37
CA VAL A 183 15.88 17.65 16.90
C VAL A 183 14.68 16.86 16.40
N THR A 184 14.68 16.51 15.11
CA THR A 184 13.62 15.73 14.48
C THR A 184 14.16 14.46 13.85
N PHE A 185 13.37 13.39 13.93
CA PHE A 185 13.67 12.11 13.29
C PHE A 185 12.65 11.84 12.20
N GLU A 186 13.10 11.72 10.96
CA GLU A 186 12.23 11.39 9.84
C GLU A 186 12.42 9.91 9.46
N PRO A 187 11.34 9.12 9.37
CA PRO A 187 11.44 7.75 8.87
C PRO A 187 11.74 7.76 7.36
N GLU A 188 12.72 6.96 6.96
CA GLU A 188 13.10 6.71 5.58
C GLU A 188 13.17 5.19 5.38
N ASN A 189 12.44 4.67 4.39
CA ASN A 189 12.48 3.25 4.08
C ASN A 189 13.72 2.95 3.24
N VAL A 190 14.56 2.03 3.72
CA VAL A 190 15.76 1.59 3.00
C VAL A 190 15.55 0.14 2.58
N ARG A 191 15.85 -0.17 1.32
CA ARG A 191 15.81 -1.54 0.82
C ARG A 191 17.02 -2.33 1.31
N ALA A 192 16.77 -3.47 1.95
CA ALA A 192 17.77 -4.37 2.48
C ALA A 192 17.75 -5.70 1.72
N TYR A 193 18.95 -6.26 1.51
CA TYR A 193 19.18 -7.49 0.75
C TYR A 193 19.92 -8.50 1.65
N PRO A 194 19.20 -9.39 2.37
CA PRO A 194 19.80 -10.28 3.38
C PRO A 194 20.90 -11.19 2.83
N LEU A 195 20.77 -11.59 1.56
CA LEU A 195 21.69 -12.52 0.90
C LEU A 195 22.88 -11.83 0.21
N GLY A 196 22.98 -10.49 0.33
CA GLY A 196 24.12 -9.71 -0.13
C GLY A 196 24.41 -9.84 -1.62
N SER A 197 25.37 -10.71 -1.97
CA SER A 197 25.80 -10.94 -3.35
C SER A 197 24.99 -11.99 -4.09
N SER A 198 24.30 -12.89 -3.38
CA SER A 198 23.53 -13.96 -4.03
C SER A 198 22.28 -13.39 -4.69
N ALA A 199 21.96 -13.89 -5.89
CA ALA A 199 20.89 -13.42 -6.76
C ALA A 199 20.96 -11.91 -7.11
N ARG A 200 22.08 -11.23 -6.84
CA ARG A 200 22.19 -9.77 -6.98
C ARG A 200 21.91 -9.29 -8.41
N HIS A 201 22.36 -10.03 -9.43
CA HIS A 201 22.11 -9.65 -10.84
C HIS A 201 20.66 -9.83 -11.26
N VAL A 202 19.97 -10.80 -10.66
CA VAL A 202 18.56 -11.08 -10.95
C VAL A 202 17.68 -10.08 -10.20
N LEU A 203 17.92 -9.94 -8.90
CA LEU A 203 17.17 -9.05 -8.03
C LEU A 203 17.40 -7.58 -8.41
N GLY A 204 18.66 -7.23 -8.69
CA GLY A 204 19.08 -5.87 -8.96
C GLY A 204 19.16 -5.04 -7.69
N VAL A 205 19.07 -3.72 -7.87
CA VAL A 205 19.07 -2.76 -6.77
C VAL A 205 17.93 -1.77 -6.94
N SER A 206 17.49 -1.21 -5.81
CA SER A 206 16.57 -0.09 -5.74
C SER A 206 17.29 1.14 -5.20
N ASP A 207 16.66 2.29 -5.39
CA ASP A 207 16.98 3.49 -4.62
C ASP A 207 16.52 3.29 -3.15
N THR A 208 16.35 4.38 -2.43
CA THR A 208 15.92 4.49 -1.04
C THR A 208 14.45 4.08 -0.84
N GLY A 209 14.09 2.88 -1.31
CA GLY A 209 12.76 2.27 -1.23
C GLY A 209 11.73 2.72 -2.28
N ALA A 210 11.97 3.84 -2.98
CA ALA A 210 10.95 4.45 -3.84
C ALA A 210 10.84 3.82 -5.24
N LYS A 211 11.99 3.51 -5.87
CA LYS A 211 12.06 3.06 -7.26
C LYS A 211 13.16 2.02 -7.46
N GLY A 212 12.86 0.95 -8.20
CA GLY A 212 13.86 0.02 -8.69
C GLY A 212 14.81 0.65 -9.71
N ILE A 213 16.10 0.32 -9.65
CA ILE A 213 17.13 0.84 -10.55
C ILE A 213 17.55 -0.22 -11.56
N SER A 214 17.60 -1.50 -11.17
CA SER A 214 17.97 -2.61 -12.06
C SER A 214 17.27 -3.91 -11.68
N GLY A 215 17.44 -4.94 -12.53
CA GLY A 215 16.96 -6.29 -12.26
C GLY A 215 15.45 -6.38 -12.06
N ALA A 216 15.02 -7.35 -11.25
CA ALA A 216 13.63 -7.56 -10.85
C ALA A 216 13.06 -6.35 -10.11
N GLU A 217 13.87 -5.63 -9.33
CA GLU A 217 13.43 -4.42 -8.64
C GLU A 217 12.97 -3.35 -9.65
N LEU A 218 13.67 -3.15 -10.78
CA LEU A 218 13.22 -2.24 -11.82
C LEU A 218 12.06 -2.83 -12.64
N ALA A 219 12.18 -4.09 -13.06
CA ALA A 219 11.23 -4.72 -13.97
C ALA A 219 9.83 -4.84 -13.36
N PHE A 220 9.74 -5.18 -12.08
CA PHE A 220 8.48 -5.38 -11.35
C PHE A 220 8.21 -4.24 -10.36
N ASN A 221 8.64 -3.02 -10.70
CA ASN A 221 8.58 -1.90 -9.77
C ASN A 221 7.16 -1.65 -9.24
N ASP A 222 6.16 -1.74 -10.11
CA ASP A 222 4.79 -1.37 -9.79
C ASP A 222 4.06 -2.52 -9.08
N GLU A 223 4.34 -3.77 -9.47
CA GLU A 223 3.80 -4.98 -8.85
C GLU A 223 4.34 -5.16 -7.42
N ILE A 224 5.65 -4.94 -7.21
CA ILE A 224 6.25 -5.00 -5.87
C ILE A 224 5.64 -3.90 -4.98
N ARG A 225 5.36 -2.72 -5.54
CA ARG A 225 4.70 -1.63 -4.79
C ARG A 225 3.24 -1.96 -4.48
N ALA A 226 2.51 -2.55 -5.41
CA ALA A 226 1.14 -2.99 -5.19
C ALA A 226 1.08 -4.06 -4.09
N ALA A 227 1.95 -5.07 -4.16
CA ALA A 227 2.06 -6.10 -3.13
C ALA A 227 2.34 -5.50 -1.74
N GLY A 228 3.23 -4.50 -1.65
CA GLY A 228 3.53 -3.82 -0.40
C GLY A 228 2.40 -2.92 0.12
N ALA A 229 1.58 -2.36 -0.76
CA ALA A 229 0.37 -1.63 -0.37
C ALA A 229 -0.68 -2.56 0.25
N ASP A 230 -0.75 -3.80 -0.21
CA ASP A 230 -1.61 -4.86 0.31
C ASP A 230 -1.02 -5.55 1.56
N GLY A 231 0.20 -5.17 1.98
CA GLY A 231 0.92 -5.80 3.08
C GLY A 231 1.45 -7.21 2.76
N GLY A 232 1.52 -7.57 1.48
CA GLY A 232 2.01 -8.85 0.99
C GLY A 232 3.46 -8.81 0.48
N SER A 233 3.87 -9.96 -0.07
CA SER A 233 5.16 -10.14 -0.73
C SER A 233 4.98 -10.42 -2.23
N PHE A 234 6.02 -10.14 -3.01
CA PHE A 234 6.08 -10.42 -4.44
C PHE A 234 7.01 -11.62 -4.69
N PRO A 235 6.48 -12.78 -5.11
CA PRO A 235 7.29 -13.95 -5.40
C PRO A 235 7.95 -13.86 -6.78
N LEU A 236 9.22 -14.27 -6.85
CA LEU A 236 9.96 -14.51 -8.10
C LEU A 236 9.97 -16.00 -8.43
N SER A 237 10.25 -16.33 -9.69
CA SER A 237 10.43 -17.72 -10.14
C SER A 237 11.72 -18.37 -9.63
N ILE A 238 12.67 -17.57 -9.15
CA ILE A 238 13.97 -18.03 -8.67
C ILE A 238 13.80 -18.92 -7.44
N ASP A 239 14.55 -20.02 -7.43
CA ASP A 239 14.74 -20.89 -6.28
C ASP A 239 16.15 -20.67 -5.71
N LEU A 240 16.26 -20.23 -4.46
CA LEU A 240 17.53 -19.91 -3.82
C LEU A 240 18.47 -21.11 -3.70
N ARG A 241 17.93 -22.33 -3.63
CA ARG A 241 18.75 -23.54 -3.56
C ARG A 241 19.41 -23.77 -4.91
N VAL A 242 18.65 -23.61 -5.99
CA VAL A 242 19.16 -23.71 -7.36
C VAL A 242 20.13 -22.55 -7.66
N GLN A 243 19.76 -21.32 -7.28
CA GLN A 243 20.59 -20.13 -7.45
C GLN A 243 21.93 -20.28 -6.75
N GLY A 244 21.94 -20.72 -5.49
CA GLY A 244 23.18 -20.89 -4.72
C GLY A 244 24.10 -21.97 -5.32
N VAL A 245 23.54 -23.10 -5.75
CA VAL A 245 24.31 -24.14 -6.46
C VAL A 245 24.87 -23.59 -7.77
N LEU A 246 24.06 -22.90 -8.56
CA LEU A 246 24.48 -22.30 -9.83
C LEU A 246 25.63 -21.31 -9.64
N GLU A 247 25.52 -20.40 -8.66
CA GLU A 247 26.56 -19.41 -8.36
C GLU A 247 27.87 -20.07 -7.92
N ASN A 248 27.79 -21.08 -7.07
CA ASN A 248 28.96 -21.81 -6.56
C ASN A 248 29.68 -22.57 -7.69
N GLU A 249 28.94 -23.35 -8.49
CA GLU A 249 29.51 -24.13 -9.59
C GLU A 249 30.04 -23.23 -10.71
N LEU A 250 29.32 -22.15 -11.05
CA LEU A 250 29.76 -21.17 -12.04
C LEU A 250 31.05 -20.48 -11.58
N SER A 251 31.14 -20.11 -10.30
CA SER A 251 32.35 -19.52 -9.72
C SER A 251 33.52 -20.51 -9.77
N ALA A 252 33.31 -21.75 -9.33
CA ALA A 252 34.35 -22.78 -9.35
C ALA A 252 34.87 -23.06 -10.76
N ALA A 253 33.97 -23.25 -11.73
CA ALA A 253 34.31 -23.49 -13.13
C ALA A 253 35.03 -22.29 -13.75
N ALA A 254 34.52 -21.07 -13.53
CA ALA A 254 35.12 -19.84 -14.07
C ALA A 254 36.51 -19.58 -13.48
N SER A 255 36.70 -19.80 -12.18
CA SER A 255 38.00 -19.66 -11.52
C SER A 255 39.00 -20.71 -11.99
N ALA A 256 38.59 -21.97 -12.17
CA ALA A 256 39.45 -23.06 -12.61
C ALA A 256 40.10 -22.79 -13.98
N VAL A 257 39.36 -22.14 -14.89
CA VAL A 257 39.85 -21.79 -16.23
C VAL A 257 40.32 -20.34 -16.35
N GLN A 258 40.35 -19.59 -15.24
CA GLN A 258 40.65 -18.15 -15.21
C GLN A 258 39.81 -17.35 -16.23
N ALA A 259 38.52 -17.69 -16.33
CA ALA A 259 37.61 -17.05 -17.26
C ALA A 259 37.48 -15.55 -16.97
N LYS A 260 37.53 -14.74 -18.02
CA LYS A 260 37.25 -13.29 -17.96
C LYS A 260 35.78 -13.00 -17.57
N GLY A 261 34.88 -13.93 -17.87
CA GLY A 261 33.47 -13.85 -17.49
C GLY A 261 32.75 -15.14 -17.84
N ALA A 262 31.70 -15.43 -17.09
CA ALA A 262 30.85 -16.60 -17.32
C ALA A 262 29.40 -16.25 -16.97
N VAL A 263 28.46 -16.98 -17.55
CA VAL A 263 27.02 -16.81 -17.30
C VAL A 263 26.39 -18.18 -17.12
N GLY A 264 25.33 -18.25 -16.33
CA GLY A 264 24.55 -19.47 -16.13
C GLY A 264 23.07 -19.15 -16.00
N ILE A 265 22.23 -19.99 -16.61
CA ILE A 265 20.77 -19.95 -16.47
C ILE A 265 20.29 -21.38 -16.23
N VAL A 266 19.41 -21.55 -15.26
CA VAL A 266 18.63 -22.78 -15.06
C VAL A 266 17.17 -22.40 -15.20
N ALA A 267 16.47 -23.06 -16.13
CA ALA A 267 15.06 -22.81 -16.40
C ALA A 267 14.29 -24.12 -16.46
N ASP A 268 13.01 -24.07 -16.09
CA ASP A 268 12.06 -25.15 -16.27
C ASP A 268 11.62 -25.19 -17.74
N ALA A 269 11.89 -26.30 -18.44
CA ALA A 269 11.60 -26.44 -19.86
C ALA A 269 10.09 -26.53 -20.18
N THR A 270 9.27 -26.87 -19.20
CA THR A 270 7.81 -26.99 -19.34
C THR A 270 7.09 -25.69 -19.04
N THR A 271 7.48 -24.96 -17.99
CA THR A 271 6.82 -23.71 -17.58
C THR A 271 7.48 -22.45 -18.13
N GLY A 272 8.75 -22.54 -18.52
CA GLY A 272 9.58 -21.39 -18.89
C GLY A 272 10.07 -20.57 -17.70
N GLU A 273 9.80 -20.99 -16.47
CA GLU A 273 10.26 -20.31 -15.25
C GLU A 273 11.79 -20.36 -15.14
N VAL A 274 12.41 -19.21 -14.88
CA VAL A 274 13.85 -19.16 -14.57
C VAL A 274 14.03 -19.47 -13.08
N LEU A 275 14.69 -20.59 -12.79
CA LEU A 275 14.96 -21.10 -11.44
C LEU A 275 16.25 -20.53 -10.86
N GLY A 276 17.22 -20.21 -11.70
CA GLY A 276 18.47 -19.57 -11.32
C GLY A 276 19.10 -18.83 -12.48
N MET A 277 19.73 -17.70 -12.20
CA MET A 277 20.45 -16.91 -13.19
C MET A 277 21.64 -16.21 -12.52
N ALA A 278 22.85 -16.44 -13.05
CA ALA A 278 24.08 -15.95 -12.43
C ALA A 278 25.06 -15.41 -13.47
N SER A 279 25.82 -14.38 -13.07
CA SER A 279 26.92 -13.80 -13.85
C SER A 279 28.21 -13.81 -13.04
N TRP A 280 29.32 -14.13 -13.69
CA TRP A 280 30.68 -14.05 -13.15
C TRP A 280 31.48 -12.97 -13.91
N PRO A 281 32.25 -12.11 -13.22
CA PRO A 281 32.43 -12.03 -11.76
C PRO A 281 31.20 -11.50 -11.00
N THR A 282 30.98 -11.97 -9.77
CA THR A 282 29.83 -11.56 -8.94
C THR A 282 29.88 -10.09 -8.51
N THR A 283 31.06 -9.49 -8.51
CA THR A 283 31.28 -8.08 -8.12
C THR A 283 30.79 -7.08 -9.17
N ASP A 284 30.65 -7.50 -10.43
CA ASP A 284 30.16 -6.63 -11.49
C ASP A 284 28.69 -6.30 -11.27
N THR A 285 28.31 -5.04 -11.51
CA THR A 285 26.90 -4.60 -11.43
C THR A 285 26.07 -5.03 -12.64
N LEU A 286 26.74 -5.43 -13.72
CA LEU A 286 26.10 -5.79 -14.98
C LEU A 286 25.63 -7.24 -14.97
N ASN A 287 24.35 -7.46 -15.27
CA ASN A 287 23.83 -8.81 -15.54
C ASN A 287 24.24 -9.25 -16.95
N ARG A 288 25.36 -9.99 -17.03
CA ARG A 288 25.93 -10.48 -18.29
C ARG A 288 25.02 -11.48 -19.01
N VAL A 289 24.10 -12.13 -18.29
CA VAL A 289 23.13 -13.05 -18.89
C VAL A 289 22.22 -12.32 -19.87
N THR A 290 21.73 -11.14 -19.49
CA THR A 290 20.75 -10.38 -20.29
C THR A 290 21.40 -9.33 -21.19
N SER A 291 22.55 -8.80 -20.80
CA SER A 291 23.23 -7.72 -21.55
C SER A 291 24.40 -8.20 -22.41
N GLY A 292 24.89 -9.42 -22.17
CA GLY A 292 26.05 -9.96 -22.88
C GLY A 292 25.68 -10.38 -24.29
N HIS A 293 26.54 -10.04 -25.25
CA HIS A 293 26.44 -10.52 -26.62
C HIS A 293 27.51 -11.60 -26.83
N TYR A 294 27.08 -12.78 -27.27
CA TYR A 294 27.93 -13.93 -27.46
C TYR A 294 27.60 -14.62 -28.78
N GLU A 295 28.63 -15.12 -29.46
CA GLU A 295 28.44 -16.03 -30.57
C GLU A 295 28.03 -17.40 -30.03
N MET A 296 26.91 -17.92 -30.50
CA MET A 296 26.37 -19.20 -30.02
C MET A 296 27.22 -20.40 -30.49
N GLY A 297 27.91 -20.27 -31.63
CA GLY A 297 28.74 -21.34 -32.18
C GLY A 297 27.97 -22.66 -32.36
N SER A 298 28.60 -23.78 -32.02
CA SER A 298 28.05 -25.12 -32.27
C SER A 298 26.75 -25.42 -31.51
N VAL A 299 26.38 -24.69 -30.45
CA VAL A 299 25.11 -24.94 -29.75
C VAL A 299 23.90 -24.61 -30.64
N PHE A 300 24.07 -23.72 -31.62
CA PHE A 300 23.01 -23.32 -32.54
C PHE A 300 22.70 -24.38 -33.60
N LYS A 301 23.61 -25.34 -33.83
CA LYS A 301 23.43 -26.42 -34.81
C LYS A 301 22.18 -27.26 -34.52
N THR A 302 21.75 -27.33 -33.26
CA THR A 302 20.51 -28.00 -32.87
C THR A 302 19.29 -27.43 -33.61
N PHE A 303 19.22 -26.10 -33.79
CA PHE A 303 18.15 -25.45 -34.56
C PHE A 303 18.29 -25.74 -36.06
N THR A 304 19.50 -25.80 -36.59
CA THR A 304 19.75 -26.18 -37.99
C THR A 304 19.26 -27.60 -38.27
N ILE A 305 19.55 -28.54 -37.36
CA ILE A 305 19.06 -29.92 -37.45
C ILE A 305 17.54 -29.94 -37.37
N ALA A 306 16.94 -29.26 -36.39
CA ALA A 306 15.48 -29.18 -36.26
C ALA A 306 14.82 -28.63 -37.54
N ALA A 307 15.37 -27.56 -38.13
CA ALA A 307 14.89 -26.99 -39.38
C ALA A 307 15.02 -27.96 -40.57
N SER A 308 16.12 -28.73 -40.64
CA SER A 308 16.30 -29.74 -41.70
C SER A 308 15.27 -30.87 -41.62
N LEU A 309 14.93 -31.30 -40.40
CA LEU A 309 13.89 -32.30 -40.16
C LEU A 309 12.49 -31.73 -40.45
N ASP A 310 12.20 -30.50 -40.02
CA ASP A 310 10.90 -29.84 -40.22
C ASP A 310 10.60 -29.53 -41.69
N THR A 311 11.62 -29.13 -42.45
CA THR A 311 11.50 -28.89 -43.91
C THR A 311 11.47 -30.17 -44.75
N GLY A 312 11.76 -31.33 -44.14
CA GLY A 312 11.88 -32.60 -44.85
C GLY A 312 13.09 -32.70 -45.79
N LEU A 313 14.06 -31.77 -45.70
CA LEU A 313 15.29 -31.80 -46.48
C LEU A 313 16.25 -32.91 -46.01
N ALA A 314 16.11 -33.33 -44.76
CA ALA A 314 16.82 -34.47 -44.18
C ALA A 314 15.90 -35.22 -43.21
N ASP A 315 16.19 -36.49 -42.97
CA ASP A 315 15.57 -37.33 -41.95
C ASP A 315 16.62 -37.93 -41.00
N MET A 316 16.17 -38.71 -40.02
CA MET A 316 17.06 -39.35 -39.04
C MET A 316 18.00 -40.42 -39.65
N ASN A 317 17.79 -40.81 -40.91
CA ASN A 317 18.59 -41.81 -41.62
C ASN A 317 19.52 -41.19 -42.69
N THR A 318 19.44 -39.87 -42.87
CA THR A 318 20.21 -39.17 -43.89
C THR A 318 21.69 -39.15 -43.52
N MET A 319 22.54 -39.68 -44.40
CA MET A 319 23.98 -39.78 -44.20
C MET A 319 24.69 -38.58 -44.86
N PHE A 320 25.58 -37.93 -44.12
CA PHE A 320 26.44 -36.86 -44.61
C PHE A 320 27.90 -37.30 -44.57
N ASP A 321 28.65 -37.06 -45.64
CA ASP A 321 30.10 -37.23 -45.65
C ASP A 321 30.75 -36.01 -44.97
N ALA A 322 31.43 -36.25 -43.84
CA ALA A 322 32.11 -35.23 -43.05
C ALA A 322 33.63 -35.21 -43.29
N SER A 323 34.13 -35.88 -44.35
CA SER A 323 35.56 -35.97 -44.65
C SER A 323 36.14 -34.81 -45.47
N GLN A 324 35.28 -33.92 -45.99
CA GLN A 324 35.69 -32.67 -46.66
C GLN A 324 35.57 -31.47 -45.73
#